data_AF-A0AAF1A308-F1
#
_entry.id   AF-A0AAF1A308-F1
#
_cell.length_a   1.000
_cell.length_b   1.000
_cell.length_c   1.000
_cell.angle_alpha   90.00
_cell.angle_beta   90.00
_cell.angle_gamma   90.00
#
_symmetry.space_group_name_H-M   'P 1'
#
loop_
_entity.id
_entity.type
_entity.pdbx_description
1 polymer ?
#
loop_
_entity_poly.entity_id
_entity_poly.type
_entity_poly.pdbx_seq_one_letter_code
_entity_poly.pdbx_strand_id
1 'polypeptide(L)'
;MDRKRLRNTRHRSENVRNSLLDKRATSLFKKAKEFSILCDVDVAIIIFSTGEIQPIVWKSTNLAKEVLVRYSKFPEEERIKKLMKHETYLSNKVKEKQEKIRKK
;
A
#
# COMPACT_ATOMS: atom_id res chain seq x y z
N MET A 1 5.85 -4.21 -27.87
CA MET A 1 6.35 -2.96 -27.23
C MET A 1 6.78 -3.29 -25.82
N ASP A 2 8.10 -3.40 -25.57
CA ASP A 2 8.60 -3.73 -24.25
C ASP A 2 8.36 -2.59 -23.26
N ARG A 3 7.68 -2.91 -22.15
CA ARG A 3 7.46 -1.96 -21.06
C ARG A 3 8.75 -1.83 -20.25
N LYS A 4 9.40 -0.67 -20.34
CA LYS A 4 10.55 -0.34 -19.48
C LYS A 4 10.17 -0.47 -18.01
N ARG A 5 10.95 -1.27 -17.25
CA ARG A 5 10.77 -1.43 -15.81
C ARG A 5 10.94 -0.08 -15.11
N LEU A 6 9.90 0.34 -14.39
CA LEU A 6 9.92 1.58 -13.62
C LEU A 6 10.79 1.42 -12.36
N ARG A 7 11.58 2.46 -12.04
CA ARG A 7 12.33 2.54 -10.79
C ARG A 7 11.37 2.71 -9.60
N ASN A 8 11.75 2.19 -8.45
CA ASN A 8 11.00 2.36 -7.19
C ASN A 8 11.48 3.59 -6.41
N THR A 9 11.75 4.68 -7.13
CA THR A 9 12.17 5.97 -6.57
C THR A 9 11.17 7.05 -6.99
N ARG A 10 11.11 8.15 -6.23
CA ARG A 10 10.24 9.28 -6.59
C ARG A 10 10.64 9.85 -7.95
N HIS A 11 9.68 9.95 -8.86
CA HIS A 11 9.91 10.59 -10.15
C HIS A 11 9.91 12.12 -10.01
N ARG A 12 10.78 12.83 -10.74
CA ARG A 12 10.91 14.30 -10.61
C ARG A 12 9.72 15.04 -11.23
N SER A 13 9.29 14.65 -12.43
CA SER A 13 8.13 15.25 -13.10
C SER A 13 6.82 14.90 -12.40
N GLU A 14 6.03 15.92 -12.08
CA GLU A 14 4.69 15.83 -11.48
C GLU A 14 3.69 15.08 -12.36
N ASN A 15 3.58 15.45 -13.64
CA ASN A 15 2.66 14.79 -14.58
C ASN A 15 2.92 13.28 -14.67
N VAL A 16 4.19 12.89 -14.67
CA VAL A 16 4.57 11.47 -14.64
C VAL A 16 4.24 10.84 -13.29
N ARG A 17 4.45 11.53 -12.17
CA ARG A 17 4.04 11.04 -10.84
C ARG A 17 2.54 10.77 -10.77
N ASN A 18 1.71 11.71 -11.24
CA ASN A 18 0.26 11.60 -11.20
C ASN A 18 -0.22 10.45 -12.09
N SER A 19 0.27 10.37 -13.34
CA SER A 19 -0.06 9.25 -14.23
C SER A 19 0.37 7.88 -13.66
N LEU A 20 1.50 7.83 -12.96
CA LEU A 20 1.94 6.60 -12.27
C LEU A 20 1.10 6.28 -11.05
N LEU A 21 0.68 7.28 -10.28
CA LEU A 21 -0.21 7.12 -9.14
C LEU A 21 -1.53 6.51 -9.58
N ASP A 22 -2.17 7.07 -10.62
CA ASP A 22 -3.45 6.57 -11.14
C ASP A 22 -3.36 5.11 -11.59
N LYS A 23 -2.31 4.78 -12.37
CA LYS A 23 -2.08 3.41 -12.85
C LYS A 23 -1.80 2.44 -11.69
N ARG A 24 -0.98 2.85 -10.72
CA ARG A 24 -0.64 2.01 -9.56
C ARG A 24 -1.82 1.82 -8.63
N ALA A 25 -2.56 2.89 -8.30
CA ALA A 25 -3.78 2.83 -7.49
C ALA A 25 -4.82 1.91 -8.14
N THR A 26 -5.06 2.06 -9.44
CA THR A 26 -5.97 1.17 -10.20
C THR A 26 -5.53 -0.29 -10.10
N SER A 27 -4.23 -0.57 -10.30
CA SER A 27 -3.72 -1.95 -10.19
C SER A 27 -3.81 -2.51 -8.77
N LEU A 28 -3.57 -1.67 -7.76
CA LEU A 28 -3.67 -2.02 -6.35
C LEU A 28 -5.12 -2.34 -5.97
N PHE A 29 -6.08 -1.55 -6.44
CA PHE A 29 -7.51 -1.77 -6.20
C PHE A 29 -8.01 -3.07 -6.84
N LYS A 30 -7.49 -3.45 -8.01
CA LYS A 30 -7.76 -4.77 -8.60
C LYS A 30 -7.25 -5.90 -7.71
N LYS A 31 -6.00 -5.79 -7.22
CA LYS A 31 -5.43 -6.78 -6.29
C LYS A 31 -6.14 -6.84 -4.95
N ALA A 32 -6.59 -5.71 -4.42
CA ALA A 32 -7.39 -5.65 -3.21
C ALA A 32 -8.76 -6.33 -3.40
N LYS A 33 -9.39 -6.17 -4.57
CA LYS A 33 -10.63 -6.88 -4.92
C LYS A 33 -10.42 -8.39 -4.95
N GLU A 34 -9.39 -8.84 -5.67
CA GLU A 34 -9.03 -10.26 -5.75
C GLU A 34 -8.77 -10.83 -4.34
N PHE A 35 -7.94 -10.14 -3.54
CA PHE A 35 -7.60 -10.57 -2.18
C PHE A 35 -8.80 -10.61 -1.24
N SER A 36 -9.65 -9.59 -1.27
CA SER A 36 -10.88 -9.52 -0.46
C SER A 36 -11.82 -10.68 -0.77
N ILE A 37 -11.98 -11.05 -2.05
CA ILE A 37 -12.82 -12.18 -2.47
C ILE A 37 -12.20 -13.52 -2.09
N LEU A 38 -10.91 -13.72 -2.37
CA LEU A 38 -10.24 -15.01 -2.19
C LEU A 38 -10.09 -15.39 -0.71
N CYS A 39 -9.88 -14.39 0.15
CA CYS A 39 -9.65 -14.62 1.57
C CYS A 39 -10.87 -14.31 2.44
N ASP A 40 -11.97 -13.86 1.85
CA ASP A 40 -13.18 -13.39 2.56
C ASP A 40 -12.84 -12.37 3.66
N VAL A 41 -12.13 -11.31 3.27
CA VAL A 41 -11.67 -10.26 4.19
C VAL A 41 -12.10 -8.87 3.75
N ASP A 42 -12.42 -8.05 4.74
CA ASP A 42 -12.63 -6.62 4.55
C ASP A 42 -11.30 -5.88 4.41
N VAL A 43 -11.18 -5.06 3.36
CA VAL A 43 -9.97 -4.28 3.07
C VAL A 43 -10.35 -2.82 2.85
N ALA A 44 -9.57 -1.92 3.43
CA ALA A 44 -9.64 -0.49 3.16
C ALA A 44 -8.28 0.01 2.66
N ILE A 45 -8.30 0.84 1.62
CA ILE A 45 -7.10 1.49 1.08
C ILE A 45 -7.38 2.97 0.97
N ILE A 46 -6.51 3.77 1.58
CA ILE A 46 -6.58 5.23 1.61
C ILE A 46 -5.21 5.74 1.15
N ILE A 47 -5.20 6.55 0.09
CA ILE A 47 -3.99 7.10 -0.51
C ILE A 47 -4.07 8.62 -0.46
N PHE A 48 -3.12 9.23 0.25
CA PHE A 48 -2.94 10.68 0.27
C PHE A 48 -1.94 11.08 -0.81
N SER A 49 -2.35 11.96 -1.71
CA SER A 49 -1.47 12.54 -2.73
C SER A 49 -0.99 13.92 -2.28
N THR A 50 0.21 14.31 -2.70
CA THR A 50 0.71 15.67 -2.44
C THR A 50 -0.12 16.68 -3.24
N GLY A 51 -0.65 17.71 -2.59
CA GLY A 51 -1.41 18.78 -3.25
C GLY A 51 -2.92 18.52 -3.38
N GLU A 52 -3.38 17.31 -3.08
CA GLU A 52 -4.80 16.95 -3.12
C GLU A 52 -5.43 17.06 -1.72
N ILE A 53 -6.60 17.68 -1.63
CA ILE A 53 -7.34 17.81 -0.38
C ILE A 53 -8.02 16.48 -0.02
N GLN A 54 -8.53 15.77 -1.03
CA GLN A 54 -9.28 14.54 -0.81
C GLN A 54 -8.39 13.31 -1.07
N PRO A 55 -8.42 12.30 -0.19
CA PRO A 55 -7.71 11.06 -0.43
C PRO A 55 -8.38 10.25 -1.54
N ILE A 56 -7.58 9.46 -2.26
CA ILE A 56 -8.08 8.43 -3.15
C ILE A 56 -8.42 7.21 -2.29
N VAL A 57 -9.66 6.73 -2.36
CA VAL A 57 -10.17 5.65 -1.52
C VAL A 57 -10.70 4.51 -2.39
N TRP A 58 -10.44 3.27 -1.96
CA TRP A 58 -10.99 2.09 -2.62
C TRP A 58 -12.46 1.82 -2.22
N LYS A 59 -13.31 1.49 -3.20
CA LYS A 59 -14.78 1.32 -3.12
C LYS A 59 -15.55 2.61 -2.76
N SER A 60 -15.51 3.04 -1.51
CA SER A 60 -16.16 4.27 -1.06
C SER A 60 -15.59 4.74 0.28
N THR A 61 -15.71 6.03 0.55
CA THR A 61 -15.29 6.63 1.84
C THR A 61 -16.05 6.01 3.01
N ASN A 62 -17.32 5.67 2.85
CA ASN A 62 -18.13 5.07 3.92
C ASN A 62 -17.65 3.66 4.28
N LEU A 63 -17.41 2.81 3.27
CA LEU A 63 -16.89 1.46 3.50
C LEU A 63 -15.50 1.49 4.13
N ALA A 64 -14.61 2.38 3.66
CA ALA A 64 -13.30 2.54 4.27
C ALA A 64 -13.40 3.00 5.74
N LYS A 65 -14.32 3.92 6.05
CA LYS A 65 -14.60 4.36 7.43
C LYS A 65 -15.11 3.21 8.29
N GLU A 66 -16.01 2.37 7.80
CA GLU A 66 -16.52 1.20 8.55
C GLU A 66 -15.40 0.24 8.92
N VAL A 67 -14.50 -0.06 7.98
CA VAL A 67 -13.32 -0.90 8.24
C VAL A 67 -12.39 -0.25 9.26
N LEU A 68 -12.15 1.07 9.14
CA LEU A 68 -11.34 1.81 10.10
C LEU A 68 -11.96 1.82 11.50
N VAL A 69 -13.26 2.06 11.62
CA VAL A 69 -13.97 2.03 12.91
C VAL A 69 -13.87 0.65 13.55
N ARG A 70 -14.03 -0.42 12.76
CA ARG A 70 -13.84 -1.79 13.24
C ARG A 70 -12.40 -2.03 13.69
N TYR A 71 -11.41 -1.56 12.93
CA TYR A 71 -10.00 -1.63 13.29
C TYR A 71 -9.68 -0.86 14.58
N SER A 72 -10.30 0.30 14.79
CA SER A 72 -10.11 1.12 15.99
C SER A 72 -10.70 0.53 17.26
N LYS A 73 -11.63 -0.42 17.16
CA LYS A 73 -12.20 -1.15 18.31
C LYS A 73 -11.24 -2.18 18.91
N PHE A 74 -10.19 -2.59 18.19
CA PHE A 74 -9.19 -3.52 18.73
C PHE A 74 -8.25 -2.81 19.71
N PRO A 75 -7.77 -3.50 20.78
CA PRO A 75 -6.76 -2.98 21.68
C PRO A 75 -5.51 -2.50 20.94
N GLU A 76 -4.87 -1.45 21.44
CA GLU A 76 -3.71 -0.86 20.78
C GLU A 76 -2.56 -1.85 20.60
N GLU A 77 -2.31 -2.69 21.60
CA GLU A 77 -1.27 -3.72 21.56
C GLU A 77 -1.47 -4.71 20.40
N GLU A 78 -2.70 -5.16 20.17
CA GLU A 78 -3.03 -6.05 19.05
C GLU A 78 -2.84 -5.37 17.70
N ARG A 79 -3.23 -4.09 17.61
CA ARG A 79 -3.07 -3.28 16.40
C ARG A 79 -1.59 -3.09 16.07
N ILE A 80 -0.77 -2.74 17.07
CA ILE A 80 0.68 -2.51 16.91
C ILE A 80 1.38 -3.82 16.50
N LYS A 81 1.02 -4.95 17.12
CA LYS A 81 1.60 -6.27 16.81
C LYS A 81 1.43 -6.65 15.34
N LYS A 82 0.30 -6.28 14.72
CA LYS A 82 -0.03 -6.59 13.31
C LYS A 82 0.30 -5.43 12.35
N LEU A 83 0.72 -4.27 12.84
CA LEU A 83 1.03 -3.10 12.02
C LEU A 83 2.35 -3.28 11.29
N MET A 84 2.34 -3.09 9.97
CA MET A 84 3.54 -3.09 9.15
C MET A 84 3.82 -1.71 8.57
N LYS A 85 4.93 -1.08 8.98
CA LYS A 85 5.40 0.19 8.40
C LYS A 85 6.32 -0.06 7.20
N HIS A 86 6.36 0.89 6.27
CA HIS A 86 7.23 0.79 5.10
C HIS A 86 8.71 0.73 5.49
N GLU A 87 9.13 1.54 6.46
CA GLU A 87 10.50 1.54 6.99
C GLU A 87 10.89 0.17 7.55
N THR A 88 10.04 -0.42 8.40
CA THR A 88 10.26 -1.77 8.94
C THR A 88 10.35 -2.81 7.83
N TYR A 89 9.54 -2.70 6.78
CA TYR A 89 9.56 -3.61 5.63
C TYR A 89 10.87 -3.51 4.86
N LEU A 90 11.33 -2.30 4.58
CA LEU A 90 12.59 -2.07 3.88
C LEU A 90 13.78 -2.58 4.71
N SER A 91 13.82 -2.27 6.00
CA SER A 91 14.87 -2.74 6.91
C SER A 91 14.95 -4.28 6.95
N ASN A 92 13.81 -4.96 7.01
CA ASN A 92 13.78 -6.43 6.94
C ASN A 92 14.30 -6.95 5.59
N LYS A 93 13.91 -6.32 4.47
CA LYS A 93 14.40 -6.71 3.14
C LYS A 93 15.90 -6.48 2.95
N VAL A 94 16.46 -5.44 3.57
CA VAL A 94 17.90 -5.20 3.58
C VAL A 94 18.61 -6.30 4.36
N LYS A 95 18.13 -6.64 5.56
CA LYS A 95 18.68 -7.72 6.39
C LYS A 95 18.65 -9.06 5.68
N GLU A 96 17.50 -9.45 5.09
CA GLU A 96 17.36 -10.69 4.31
C GLU A 96 18.39 -10.79 3.17
N LYS A 97 18.67 -9.67 2.50
CA LYS A 97 19.68 -9.64 1.43
C LYS A 97 21.11 -9.74 1.98
N GLN A 98 21.41 -9.07 3.08
CA GLN A 98 22.73 -9.15 3.72
C GLN A 98 23.04 -10.58 4.19
N GLU A 99 22.08 -11.28 4.77
CA GLU A 99 22.24 -12.68 5.18
C GLU A 99 22.49 -13.60 4.00
N LYS A 100 21.79 -13.39 2.87
CA LYS A 100 22.03 -14.15 1.64
C LYS A 100 23.42 -13.93 1.06
N ILE A 101 23.94 -12.71 1.17
CA ILE A 101 25.32 -12.39 0.77
C ILE A 101 26.32 -13.07 1.72
N ARG A 102 26.08 -13.06 3.03
CA ARG A 102 26.98 -13.67 4.03
C ARG A 102 27.02 -15.21 3.95
N LYS A 103 25.97 -15.84 3.44
CA LYS A 103 25.88 -17.29 3.24
C LYS A 103 26.45 -17.77 1.90
N LYS A 104 26.90 -16.84 1.05
CA LYS A 104 27.50 -17.11 -0.26
C LYS A 104 29.00 -16.88 -0.17
#